data_AF-A0A953Q4G9-F1
#
_entry.id   AF-A0A953Q4G9-F1
#
_cell.length_a   1.000
_cell.length_b   1.000
_cell.length_c   1.000
_cell.angle_alpha   90.00
_cell.angle_beta   90.00
_cell.angle_gamma   90.00
#
_symmetry.space_group_name_H-M   'P 1'
#
loop_
_entity.id
_entity.type
_entity.pdbx_description
1 polymer ?
#
loop_
_entity_poly.entity_id
_entity_poly.type
_entity_poly.pdbx_seq_one_letter_code
_entity_poly.pdbx_strand_id
1 'polypeptide(L)'
;MKLKILLLVLLFTLTSVAWAQDAQSQASASPSGQSSTSQTRSAYRQQMMEMHKQEMEAMEADLEKMKSSLAQMKANVLAIKDTNEMARWRSNVDMWETMVGHMDRMLQHMESMGPGMGPGMGPGMGGPPPSDKKPQ
;
A
#
# COMPACT_ATOMS: atom_id res chain seq x y z
N MET A 1 34.35 13.26 -14.01
CA MET A 1 33.03 12.58 -13.92
C MET A 1 33.04 11.10 -14.32
N LYS A 2 34.03 10.59 -15.07
CA LYS A 2 34.04 9.18 -15.53
C LYS A 2 34.51 8.16 -14.48
N LEU A 3 35.40 8.54 -13.54
CA LEU A 3 35.84 7.65 -12.44
C LEU A 3 34.76 7.34 -11.40
N LYS A 4 33.86 8.31 -11.13
CA LYS A 4 32.78 8.16 -10.13
C LYS A 4 31.68 7.19 -10.60
N ILE A 5 31.43 7.18 -11.91
CA ILE A 5 30.49 6.24 -12.55
C ILE A 5 31.10 4.83 -12.58
N LEU A 6 32.41 4.71 -12.80
CA LEU A 6 33.10 3.41 -12.78
C LEU A 6 33.06 2.76 -11.38
N LEU A 7 33.23 3.55 -10.31
CA LEU A 7 33.16 3.07 -8.92
C LEU A 7 31.75 2.62 -8.51
N LEU A 8 30.70 3.27 -9.03
CA LEU A 8 29.31 2.88 -8.75
C LEU A 8 28.92 1.56 -9.43
N VAL A 9 29.46 1.28 -10.62
CA VAL A 9 29.22 0.00 -11.32
C VAL A 9 29.99 -1.14 -10.67
N LEU A 10 31.19 -0.89 -10.14
CA LEU A 10 32.06 -1.90 -9.52
C LEU A 10 31.55 -2.35 -8.13
N LEU A 11 30.77 -1.53 -7.44
CA LEU A 11 30.18 -1.87 -6.14
C LEU A 11 28.88 -2.69 -6.24
N PHE A 12 28.25 -2.75 -7.42
CA PHE A 12 26.96 -3.43 -7.58
C PHE A 12 27.08 -4.93 -7.88
N THR A 13 28.29 -5.45 -8.13
CA THR A 13 28.48 -6.85 -8.58
C THR A 13 29.02 -7.80 -7.51
N LEU A 14 29.22 -7.37 -6.26
CA LEU A 14 29.94 -8.17 -5.25
C LEU A 14 29.13 -8.67 -4.04
N THR A 15 27.80 -8.73 -4.10
CA THR A 15 27.01 -9.35 -3.02
C THR A 15 26.02 -10.38 -3.57
N SER A 16 26.56 -11.46 -4.09
CA SER A 16 25.82 -12.72 -4.20
C SER A 16 26.74 -13.84 -3.75
N VAL A 17 26.15 -14.79 -3.03
CA VAL A 17 26.77 -15.92 -2.31
C VAL A 17 27.10 -15.61 -0.86
N ALA A 18 26.09 -15.82 0.00
CA ALA A 18 26.21 -16.76 1.10
C ALA A 18 24.85 -16.88 1.80
N TRP A 19 24.13 -17.96 1.55
CA TRP A 19 23.64 -18.78 2.67
C TRP A 19 23.22 -20.15 2.13
N ALA A 20 24.15 -21.08 2.27
CA ALA A 20 23.90 -22.49 2.16
C ALA A 20 22.90 -22.91 3.22
N GLN A 21 22.09 -23.89 2.85
CA GLN A 21 21.12 -24.58 3.67
C GLN A 21 21.78 -25.10 4.95
N ASP A 22 21.34 -24.61 6.11
CA ASP A 22 21.45 -25.37 7.34
C ASP A 22 20.10 -26.07 7.56
N ALA A 23 20.00 -27.26 6.99
CA ALA A 23 18.95 -28.20 7.29
C ALA A 23 19.39 -29.05 8.47
N GLN A 24 19.16 -28.62 9.72
CA GLN A 24 18.83 -29.54 10.81
C GLN A 24 18.36 -28.76 12.06
N SER A 25 17.06 -28.78 12.33
CA SER A 25 16.52 -28.93 13.69
C SER A 25 15.02 -29.18 13.60
N GLN A 26 14.69 -30.43 13.31
CA GLN A 26 13.41 -31.00 13.67
C GLN A 26 13.54 -31.49 15.12
N ALA A 27 12.90 -30.79 16.06
CA ALA A 27 12.55 -31.34 17.36
C ALA A 27 11.29 -30.64 17.88
N SER A 28 10.23 -31.43 17.96
CA SER A 28 8.91 -31.09 18.46
C SER A 28 8.95 -30.54 19.90
N ALA A 29 8.16 -29.50 20.17
CA ALA A 29 7.59 -29.28 21.49
C ALA A 29 6.26 -28.53 21.33
N SER A 30 5.15 -29.26 21.46
CA SER A 30 3.84 -28.64 21.72
C SER A 30 3.88 -27.92 23.06
N PRO A 31 3.40 -26.67 23.17
CA PRO A 31 2.98 -26.12 24.45
C PRO A 31 1.46 -26.14 24.51
N SER A 32 0.91 -27.17 25.15
CA SER A 32 -0.34 -27.04 25.87
C SER A 32 -0.13 -26.02 27.00
N GLY A 33 -0.51 -24.77 26.74
CA GLY A 33 -0.41 -23.65 27.68
C GLY A 33 -1.51 -22.63 27.44
N GLN A 34 -2.72 -22.94 27.91
CA GLN A 34 -3.85 -22.01 27.94
C GLN A 34 -3.62 -20.96 29.04
N SER A 35 -2.86 -19.91 28.73
CA SER A 35 -2.90 -18.59 29.43
C SER A 35 -1.93 -17.57 28.84
N SER A 36 -0.88 -18.00 28.13
CA SER A 36 0.12 -17.12 27.52
C SER A 36 -0.17 -16.74 26.05
N THR A 37 -1.05 -17.47 25.37
CA THR A 37 -1.38 -17.22 23.94
C THR A 37 -2.22 -15.95 23.72
N SER A 38 -3.03 -15.55 24.70
CA SER A 38 -3.89 -14.36 24.62
C SER A 38 -3.07 -13.06 24.64
N GLN A 39 -2.02 -13.01 25.46
CA GLN A 39 -1.17 -11.82 25.61
C GLN A 39 -0.27 -11.60 24.38
N THR A 40 0.29 -12.66 23.79
CA THR A 40 1.06 -12.55 22.55
C THR A 40 0.16 -12.12 21.38
N ARG A 41 -1.09 -12.62 21.32
CA ARG A 41 -2.06 -12.26 20.27
C ARG A 41 -2.53 -10.81 20.38
N SER A 42 -2.70 -10.25 21.58
CA SER A 42 -3.07 -8.84 21.76
C SER A 42 -1.94 -7.90 21.39
N ALA A 43 -0.69 -8.23 21.75
CA ALA A 43 0.48 -7.44 21.39
C ALA A 43 0.71 -7.41 19.87
N TYR A 44 0.59 -8.57 19.21
CA TYR A 44 0.67 -8.65 17.75
C TYR A 44 -0.45 -7.84 17.06
N ARG A 45 -1.69 -7.92 17.56
CA ARG A 45 -2.79 -7.09 17.04
C ARG A 45 -2.51 -5.59 17.20
N GLN A 46 -2.01 -5.17 18.36
CA GLN A 46 -1.64 -3.77 18.60
C GLN A 46 -0.54 -3.29 17.65
N GLN A 47 0.49 -4.11 17.45
CA GLN A 47 1.56 -3.80 16.49
C GLN A 47 1.03 -3.61 15.07
N MET A 48 0.15 -4.49 14.60
CA MET A 48 -0.43 -4.37 13.26
C MET A 48 -1.32 -3.12 13.13
N MET A 49 -2.07 -2.76 14.18
CA MET A 49 -2.86 -1.52 14.18
C MET A 49 -1.98 -0.27 14.14
N GLU A 50 -0.86 -0.27 14.88
CA GLU A 50 0.09 0.85 14.88
C GLU A 50 0.76 1.01 13.50
N MET A 51 1.18 -0.09 12.87
CA MET A 51 1.72 -0.06 11.51
C MET A 51 0.69 0.48 10.51
N HIS A 52 -0.56 0.00 10.58
CA HIS A 52 -1.62 0.48 9.70
C HIS A 52 -1.91 1.98 9.91
N LYS A 53 -1.89 2.44 11.15
CA LYS A 53 -2.04 3.87 11.47
C LYS A 53 -0.93 4.69 10.83
N GLN A 54 0.33 4.27 10.95
CA GLN A 54 1.46 4.97 10.34
C GLN A 54 1.37 5.01 8.81
N GLU A 55 0.92 3.93 8.19
CA GLU A 55 0.69 3.86 6.74
C GLU A 55 -0.40 4.85 6.30
N MET A 56 -1.50 4.96 7.07
CA MET A 56 -2.56 5.92 6.81
C MET A 56 -2.08 7.37 6.94
N GLU A 57 -1.34 7.70 7.99
CA GLU A 57 -0.77 9.04 8.19
C GLU A 57 0.19 9.42 7.05
N ALA A 58 1.02 8.47 6.59
CA ALA A 58 1.91 8.70 5.45
C ALA A 58 1.13 8.95 4.15
N MET A 59 0.07 8.17 3.92
CA MET A 59 -0.80 8.31 2.74
C MET A 59 -1.50 9.67 2.73
N GLU A 60 -2.00 10.13 3.89
CA GLU A 60 -2.61 11.45 4.04
C GLU A 60 -1.60 12.57 3.72
N ALA A 61 -0.39 12.48 4.28
CA ALA A 61 0.66 13.47 4.01
C ALA A 61 1.06 13.54 2.53
N ASP A 62 1.18 12.38 1.87
CA ASP A 62 1.46 12.31 0.43
C ASP A 62 0.30 12.91 -0.39
N LEU A 63 -0.95 12.67 0.01
CA LEU A 63 -2.13 13.24 -0.62
C LEU A 63 -2.15 14.78 -0.53
N GLU A 64 -1.86 15.33 0.63
CA GLU A 64 -1.78 16.78 0.82
C GLU A 64 -0.66 17.41 -0.03
N LYS A 65 0.48 16.73 -0.13
CA LYS A 65 1.57 17.16 -1.02
C LYS A 65 1.15 17.12 -2.49
N MET A 66 0.41 16.10 -2.91
CA MET A 66 -0.12 16.00 -4.27
C MET A 66 -1.14 17.11 -4.55
N LYS A 67 -2.07 17.40 -3.62
CA LYS A 67 -3.03 18.51 -3.73
C LYS A 67 -2.31 19.85 -3.88
N SER A 68 -1.30 20.12 -3.05
CA SER A 68 -0.49 21.34 -3.15
C SER A 68 0.25 21.44 -4.48
N SER A 69 0.82 20.33 -4.95
CA SER A 69 1.54 20.29 -6.23
C SER A 69 0.60 20.52 -7.41
N LEU A 70 -0.62 19.96 -7.37
CA LEU A 70 -1.65 20.18 -8.36
C LEU A 70 -2.13 21.64 -8.38
N ALA A 71 -2.29 22.27 -7.20
CA ALA A 71 -2.61 23.69 -7.10
C ALA A 71 -1.51 24.56 -7.74
N GLN A 72 -0.25 24.22 -7.52
CA GLN A 72 0.88 24.89 -8.17
C GLN A 72 0.87 24.68 -9.69
N MET A 73 0.60 23.47 -10.17
CA MET A 73 0.45 23.21 -11.61
C MET A 73 -0.66 24.06 -12.23
N LYS A 74 -1.82 24.13 -11.58
CA LYS A 74 -2.94 24.99 -12.02
C LYS A 74 -2.51 26.45 -12.13
N ALA A 75 -1.79 26.97 -11.13
CA ALA A 75 -1.27 28.34 -11.16
C ALA A 75 -0.25 28.56 -12.30
N ASN A 76 0.67 27.61 -12.51
CA ASN A 76 1.65 27.68 -13.59
C ASN A 76 0.99 27.70 -14.97
N VAL A 77 -0.06 26.90 -15.17
CA VAL A 77 -0.82 26.86 -16.43
C VAL A 77 -1.45 28.21 -16.76
N LEU A 78 -1.93 28.96 -15.77
CA LEU A 78 -2.47 30.30 -15.98
C LEU A 78 -1.42 31.33 -16.40
N ALA A 79 -0.14 31.08 -16.11
CA ALA A 79 0.96 31.95 -16.52
C ALA A 79 1.46 31.67 -17.95
N ILE A 80 1.03 30.58 -18.60
CA ILE A 80 1.44 30.21 -19.95
C ILE A 80 0.79 31.16 -20.97
N LYS A 81 1.61 31.80 -21.81
CA LYS A 81 1.16 32.74 -22.85
C LYS A 81 0.78 32.06 -24.16
N ASP A 82 1.50 30.99 -24.53
CA ASP A 82 1.19 30.24 -25.73
C ASP A 82 -0.09 29.42 -25.53
N THR A 83 -1.09 29.66 -26.37
CA THR A 83 -2.42 29.07 -26.19
C THR A 83 -2.45 27.57 -26.47
N ASN A 84 -1.60 27.07 -27.36
CA ASN A 84 -1.51 25.64 -27.67
C ASN A 84 -0.81 24.88 -26.54
N GLU A 85 0.26 25.43 -25.99
CA GLU A 85 0.95 24.89 -24.83
C GLU A 85 0.05 24.91 -23.60
N MET A 86 -0.66 26.02 -23.35
CA MET A 86 -1.63 26.11 -22.27
C MET A 86 -2.71 25.02 -22.40
N ALA A 87 -3.27 24.81 -23.59
CA ALA A 87 -4.29 23.77 -23.82
C ALA A 87 -3.75 22.35 -23.53
N ARG A 88 -2.52 22.06 -23.93
CA ARG A 88 -1.85 20.76 -23.63
C ARG A 88 -1.67 20.55 -22.13
N TRP A 89 -1.21 21.58 -21.41
CA TRP A 89 -1.01 21.47 -19.97
C TRP A 89 -2.32 21.41 -19.18
N ARG A 90 -3.39 22.07 -19.64
CA ARG A 90 -4.73 21.94 -19.03
C ARG A 90 -5.19 20.48 -19.02
N SER A 91 -5.06 19.78 -20.15
CA SER A 91 -5.40 18.35 -20.20
C SER A 91 -4.56 17.49 -19.24
N ASN A 92 -3.28 17.84 -19.05
CA ASN A 92 -2.42 17.15 -18.09
C ASN A 92 -2.91 17.39 -16.64
N VAL A 93 -3.22 18.64 -16.29
CA VAL A 93 -3.79 19.01 -14.98
C VAL A 93 -5.09 18.26 -14.70
N ASP A 94 -6.00 18.18 -15.68
CA ASP A 94 -7.28 17.50 -15.52
C ASP A 94 -7.11 15.99 -15.20
N MET A 95 -6.11 15.35 -15.81
CA MET A 95 -5.77 13.95 -15.53
C MET A 95 -5.26 13.77 -14.09
N TRP A 96 -4.34 14.64 -13.63
CA TRP A 96 -3.84 14.60 -12.27
C TRP A 96 -4.92 14.91 -11.24
N GLU A 97 -5.82 15.85 -11.54
CA GLU A 97 -6.96 16.15 -10.68
C GLU A 97 -7.88 14.94 -10.50
N THR A 98 -8.13 14.19 -11.57
CA THR A 98 -8.90 12.94 -11.48
C THR A 98 -8.24 11.92 -10.57
N MET A 99 -6.92 11.75 -10.69
CA MET A 99 -6.17 10.77 -9.90
C MET A 99 -6.06 11.16 -8.42
N VAL A 100 -5.71 12.42 -8.12
CA VAL A 100 -5.67 12.94 -6.75
C VAL A 100 -7.04 12.85 -6.09
N GLY A 101 -8.11 13.21 -6.81
CA GLY A 101 -9.47 13.08 -6.31
C GLY A 101 -9.91 11.63 -6.07
N HIS A 102 -9.41 10.67 -6.86
CA HIS A 102 -9.66 9.25 -6.59
C HIS A 102 -8.98 8.78 -5.31
N MET A 103 -7.70 9.13 -5.13
CA MET A 103 -6.94 8.80 -3.93
C MET A 103 -7.56 9.42 -2.66
N ASP A 104 -8.01 10.68 -2.74
CA ASP A 104 -8.71 11.36 -1.64
C ASP A 104 -10.00 10.62 -1.24
N ARG A 105 -10.80 10.17 -2.21
CA ARG A 105 -11.99 9.33 -1.93
C ARG A 105 -11.64 7.98 -1.34
N MET A 106 -10.55 7.35 -1.77
CA MET A 106 -10.09 6.09 -1.17
C MET A 106 -9.67 6.28 0.28
N LEU A 107 -8.93 7.35 0.59
CA LEU A 107 -8.50 7.64 1.96
C LEU A 107 -9.71 7.88 2.87
N GLN A 108 -10.67 8.71 2.43
CA GLN A 108 -11.93 8.93 3.15
C GLN A 108 -12.73 7.64 3.36
N HIS A 109 -12.73 6.76 2.36
CA HIS A 109 -13.39 5.47 2.47
C HIS A 109 -12.70 4.56 3.51
N MET A 110 -11.37 4.52 3.52
CA MET A 110 -10.60 3.77 4.51
C MET A 110 -10.81 4.31 5.92
N GLU A 111 -10.80 5.63 6.10
CA GLU A 111 -11.11 6.29 7.38
C GLU A 111 -12.52 5.92 7.87
N SER A 112 -13.50 5.89 6.95
CA SER A 112 -14.89 5.52 7.28
C SER A 112 -15.06 4.06 7.69
N MET A 113 -14.18 3.16 7.25
CA MET A 113 -14.20 1.74 7.65
C MET A 113 -13.59 1.50 9.03
N GLY A 114 -12.74 2.41 9.53
CA GLY A 114 -12.17 2.42 10.87
C GLY A 114 -11.42 1.13 11.29
N PRO A 115 -10.76 1.12 12.46
CA PRO A 115 -10.05 -0.07 12.97
C PRO A 115 -10.97 -1.25 13.38
N GLY A 116 -12.26 -1.23 13.01
CA GLY A 116 -13.32 -2.06 13.58
C GLY A 116 -14.05 -3.01 12.61
N MET A 117 -13.84 -2.95 11.30
CA MET A 117 -14.49 -3.82 10.31
C MET A 117 -13.45 -4.49 9.41
N GLY A 118 -13.15 -5.80 9.50
CA GLY A 118 -13.67 -6.80 10.42
C GLY A 118 -12.86 -8.11 10.39
N PRO A 119 -12.63 -8.76 11.55
CA PRO A 119 -12.27 -10.18 11.62
C PRO A 119 -13.57 -10.99 11.79
N GLY A 120 -14.27 -11.30 10.68
CA GLY A 120 -15.63 -11.84 10.76
C GLY A 120 -16.15 -12.67 9.59
N MET A 121 -15.39 -12.93 8.52
CA MET A 121 -15.73 -14.08 7.67
C MET A 121 -15.19 -15.35 8.35
N GLY A 122 -16.04 -15.95 9.18
CA GLY A 122 -15.81 -17.31 9.65
C GLY A 122 -15.68 -18.28 8.48
N PRO A 123 -14.98 -19.41 8.63
CA PRO A 123 -14.96 -20.48 7.65
C PRO A 123 -16.34 -21.15 7.66
N GLY A 124 -17.30 -20.57 6.95
CA GLY A 124 -18.70 -20.93 7.13
C GLY A 124 -19.63 -20.32 6.10
N MET A 125 -19.26 -20.31 4.83
CA MET A 125 -20.20 -20.24 3.70
C MET A 125 -19.71 -21.11 2.55
N GLY A 126 -19.54 -22.40 2.84
CA GLY A 126 -19.79 -23.46 1.85
C GLY A 126 -21.28 -23.69 1.75
N GLY A 127 -22.03 -22.72 1.22
CA GLY A 127 -23.38 -22.99 0.74
C GLY A 127 -23.28 -23.85 -0.53
N PRO A 128 -24.10 -24.89 -0.70
CA PRO A 128 -24.05 -25.70 -1.92
C PRO A 128 -24.33 -24.82 -3.14
N PRO A 129 -23.68 -25.08 -4.29
CA PRO A 129 -23.90 -24.30 -5.50
C PRO A 129 -25.39 -24.36 -5.91
N PRO A 130 -25.94 -23.28 -6.50
CA PRO A 130 -27.31 -23.28 -6.99
C PRO A 130 -27.46 -24.39 -8.03
N SER A 131 -28.42 -25.29 -7.82
CA SER A 131 -28.75 -26.33 -8.79
C SER A 131 -29.27 -25.66 -10.06
N ASP A 132 -28.53 -25.82 -11.16
CA ASP A 132 -28.99 -25.46 -12.50
C ASP A 132 -30.29 -26.18 -12.82
N LYS A 133 -31.41 -25.46 -12.83
CA LYS A 133 -32.63 -25.95 -13.46
C LYS A 133 -32.43 -25.86 -14.97
N LYS A 134 -32.06 -26.99 -15.57
CA LYS A 134 -32.05 -27.20 -17.02
C LYS A 134 -33.48 -27.01 -17.58
N PRO A 135 -33.68 -26.25 -18.67
CA PRO A 135 -34.99 -26.13 -19.30
C PRO A 135 -35.32 -27.40 -20.10
N GLN A 136 -36.56 -27.86 -19.96
CA GLN A 136 -37.27 -28.66 -20.97
C GLN A 136 -38.40 -27.79 -21.52
#